data_AF-A0A524NKY2-F1
#
_entry.id   AF-A0A524NKY2-F1
#
_cell.length_a   1.000
_cell.length_b   1.000
_cell.length_c   1.000
_cell.angle_alpha   90.00
_cell.angle_beta   90.00
_cell.angle_gamma   90.00
#
_symmetry.space_group_name_H-M   'P 1'
#
loop_
_entity.id
_entity.type
_entity.pdbx_description
1 polymer ?
#
loop_
_entity_poly.entity_id
_entity_poly.type
_entity_poly.pdbx_seq_one_letter_code
_entity_poly.pdbx_strand_id
1 'polypeptide(L)'
;MKFPLHLFRSTIKRQMEKKSVPKFYGLRVYISSVMLYFFLVIPFIGFIVFQYVPTMVENNRGTVDQAMMIKDSIHSSLDTLDFSQQEIDSLVNQAGRMAGIVADTLQEYPEHMVVVGPEAEGDDKFRVFAEKGPFARYFILLFILLFLSDLVGYLYNRPFKRYFRLKRLQKEIPEKLHAYCKKHLLRTPLFNSLIVTMPNIVVFLYSMIFLVRKVSFDGEVEREMFVQLHYLTLVATTLEILFVYYWQKHRVHIKYIDHVFTETELRVRVFKRKGGRIRNRFMMASGMTTFLPLLIVTVYLVLSLTSVKDLNLESISREQRDILFGPWSTIVGADKETIPLDDYEKLYFVNAIDSIVMLVGIGNGILVSFIYLLLFIRWTNRDITGPVKELLINIKNTSGGEAEQYTIVRTNDEIGELAEGYNEMTQKIHNYVESISSMNRDLEEKVIERTKEVVEQK
;
A
#
# COMPACT_ATOMS: atom_id res chain seq x y z
N MET A 1 -34.00 -28.79 -19.11
CA MET A 1 -33.51 -28.35 -17.79
C MET A 1 -34.17 -27.01 -17.44
N LYS A 2 -35.22 -26.98 -16.61
CA LYS A 2 -35.92 -25.72 -16.26
C LYS A 2 -35.13 -25.00 -15.15
N PHE A 3 -34.51 -23.86 -15.46
CA PHE A 3 -33.90 -22.99 -14.45
C PHE A 3 -34.99 -22.44 -13.49
N PRO A 4 -34.80 -22.48 -12.16
CA PRO A 4 -35.81 -22.02 -11.22
C PRO A 4 -35.85 -20.48 -11.14
N LEU A 5 -36.61 -19.85 -12.05
CA LEU A 5 -36.79 -18.39 -12.11
C LEU A 5 -37.16 -17.76 -10.75
N HIS A 6 -37.92 -18.48 -9.90
CA HIS A 6 -38.32 -18.05 -8.56
C HIS A 6 -37.13 -17.63 -7.67
N LEU A 7 -36.06 -18.43 -7.62
CA LEU A 7 -34.86 -18.14 -6.82
C LEU A 7 -34.05 -16.95 -7.37
N PHE A 8 -34.10 -16.75 -8.69
CA PHE A 8 -33.49 -15.59 -9.33
C PHE A 8 -34.30 -14.31 -9.03
N ARG A 9 -35.63 -14.38 -9.11
CA ARG A 9 -36.54 -13.24 -8.87
C ARG A 9 -36.51 -12.77 -7.41
N SER A 10 -36.45 -13.67 -6.44
CA SER A 10 -36.34 -13.32 -5.01
C SER A 10 -34.98 -12.68 -4.66
N THR A 11 -33.88 -13.21 -5.21
CA THR A 11 -32.55 -12.61 -5.06
C THR A 11 -32.47 -11.21 -5.69
N ILE A 12 -33.19 -10.96 -6.79
CA ILE A 12 -33.22 -9.66 -7.48
C ILE A 12 -34.14 -8.65 -6.79
N LYS A 13 -35.31 -9.05 -6.29
CA LYS A 13 -36.22 -8.13 -5.55
C LYS A 13 -35.51 -7.51 -4.34
N ARG A 14 -34.64 -8.30 -3.67
CA ARG A 14 -33.75 -7.87 -2.58
C ARG A 14 -32.57 -6.97 -3.01
N GLN A 15 -32.27 -6.86 -4.30
CA GLN A 15 -31.29 -5.89 -4.83
C GLN A 15 -31.93 -4.54 -5.21
N MET A 16 -33.26 -4.49 -5.38
CA MET A 16 -34.01 -3.25 -5.66
C MET A 16 -34.59 -2.59 -4.40
N GLU A 17 -34.56 -3.25 -3.24
CA GLU A 17 -34.76 -2.58 -1.95
C GLU A 17 -33.72 -1.46 -1.78
N LYS A 18 -34.20 -0.22 -1.56
CA LYS A 18 -33.44 1.05 -1.45
C LYS A 18 -31.95 0.84 -1.09
N LYS A 19 -31.07 0.91 -2.11
CA LYS A 19 -29.59 0.85 -1.96
C LYS A 19 -29.15 1.73 -0.78
N SER A 20 -28.75 1.11 0.33
CA SER A 20 -28.48 1.83 1.58
C SER A 20 -27.24 2.74 1.44
N VAL A 21 -27.36 3.99 1.88
CA VAL A 21 -26.35 5.03 1.64
C VAL A 21 -25.01 4.64 2.28
N PRO A 22 -23.96 4.35 1.48
CA PRO A 22 -22.76 3.68 1.95
C PRO A 22 -21.93 4.58 2.87
N LYS A 23 -21.09 3.95 3.70
CA LYS A 23 -20.02 4.64 4.41
C LYS A 23 -18.92 5.02 3.43
N PHE A 24 -18.54 6.30 3.41
CA PHE A 24 -17.40 6.81 2.66
C PHE A 24 -16.11 6.47 3.42
N TYR A 25 -15.28 5.60 2.84
CA TYR A 25 -14.05 5.09 3.45
C TYR A 25 -12.83 5.79 2.86
N GLY A 26 -12.63 7.08 3.15
CA GLY A 26 -11.41 7.80 2.74
C GLY A 26 -10.18 7.26 3.47
N LEU A 27 -10.01 7.64 4.73
CA LEU A 27 -8.85 7.31 5.59
C LEU A 27 -8.54 5.80 5.71
N ARG A 28 -9.51 4.89 5.52
CA ARG A 28 -9.20 3.43 5.51
C ARG A 28 -8.34 3.00 4.32
N VAL A 29 -8.44 3.69 3.18
CA VAL A 29 -7.64 3.37 2.00
C VAL A 29 -6.17 3.65 2.25
N TYR A 30 -5.89 4.76 2.94
CA TYR A 30 -4.55 5.17 3.34
C TYR A 30 -3.93 4.18 4.33
N ILE A 31 -4.60 3.90 5.45
CA ILE A 31 -4.11 2.90 6.41
C ILE A 31 -3.88 1.54 5.75
N SER A 32 -4.78 1.09 4.86
CA SER A 32 -4.59 -0.17 4.14
C SER A 32 -3.45 -0.12 3.11
N SER A 33 -3.15 1.03 2.49
CA SER A 33 -2.06 1.15 1.54
C SER A 33 -0.70 1.20 2.25
N VAL A 34 -0.60 2.02 3.30
CA VAL A 34 0.58 2.14 4.17
C VAL A 34 0.88 0.81 4.87
N MET A 35 -0.14 0.07 5.33
CA MET A 35 0.03 -1.28 5.86
C MET A 35 0.63 -2.24 4.82
N LEU A 36 0.16 -2.22 3.56
CA LEU A 36 0.70 -3.09 2.50
C LEU A 36 2.11 -2.69 2.09
N TYR A 37 2.42 -1.39 2.04
CA TYR A 37 3.77 -0.86 1.84
C TYR A 37 4.71 -1.42 2.92
N PHE A 38 4.38 -1.22 4.20
CA PHE A 38 5.21 -1.73 5.30
C PHE A 38 5.25 -3.25 5.36
N PHE A 39 4.20 -3.98 4.96
CA PHE A 39 4.26 -5.44 4.94
C PHE A 39 5.34 -5.97 3.97
N LEU A 40 5.59 -5.26 2.86
CA LEU A 40 6.68 -5.56 1.92
C LEU A 40 8.05 -5.07 2.42
N VAL A 41 8.12 -3.94 3.13
CA VAL A 41 9.38 -3.30 3.55
C VAL A 41 9.89 -3.79 4.93
N ILE A 42 9.01 -4.17 5.85
CA ILE A 42 9.36 -4.64 7.21
C ILE A 42 10.31 -5.85 7.21
N PRO A 43 10.17 -6.89 6.37
CA PRO A 43 11.10 -8.01 6.37
C PRO A 43 12.54 -7.58 6.09
N PHE A 44 12.69 -6.61 5.18
CA PHE A 44 13.97 -6.00 4.87
C PHE A 44 14.50 -5.21 6.08
N ILE A 45 13.70 -4.32 6.68
CA ILE A 45 14.09 -3.57 7.91
C ILE A 45 14.46 -4.51 9.06
N GLY A 46 13.70 -5.57 9.29
CA GLY A 46 13.98 -6.56 10.33
C GLY A 46 15.31 -7.28 10.09
N PHE A 47 15.66 -7.52 8.82
CA PHE A 47 16.97 -8.03 8.45
C PHE A 47 18.09 -7.01 8.70
N ILE A 48 17.90 -5.73 8.34
CA ILE A 48 18.85 -4.66 8.70
C ILE A 48 19.14 -4.72 10.21
N VAL A 49 18.10 -4.72 11.04
CA VAL A 49 18.24 -4.76 12.50
C VAL A 49 19.02 -6.01 12.94
N PHE A 50 18.72 -7.19 12.38
CA PHE A 50 19.43 -8.44 12.72
C PHE A 50 20.92 -8.40 12.35
N GLN A 51 21.26 -7.88 11.16
CA GLN A 51 22.62 -7.88 10.63
C GLN A 51 23.59 -7.00 11.44
N TYR A 52 23.07 -6.00 12.16
CA TYR A 52 23.85 -5.13 13.06
C TYR A 52 23.82 -5.54 14.54
N VAL A 53 23.15 -6.63 14.92
CA VAL A 53 23.25 -7.18 16.29
C VAL A 53 24.70 -7.53 16.70
N PRO A 54 25.57 -8.10 15.82
CA PRO A 54 26.95 -8.40 16.19
C PRO A 54 27.75 -7.18 16.66
N THR A 55 27.62 -6.03 15.99
CA THR A 55 28.34 -4.81 16.37
C THR A 55 27.87 -4.25 17.72
N MET A 56 26.62 -4.51 18.12
CA MET A 56 26.14 -4.20 19.48
C MET A 56 26.73 -5.12 20.54
N VAL A 57 27.09 -6.36 20.20
CA VAL A 57 27.76 -7.28 21.13
C VAL A 57 29.25 -6.90 21.28
N GLU A 58 29.90 -6.42 20.22
CA GLU A 58 31.27 -5.90 20.27
C GLU A 58 31.38 -4.58 21.07
N ASN A 59 30.51 -3.59 20.83
CA ASN A 59 30.52 -2.35 21.63
C ASN A 59 30.22 -2.61 23.12
N ASN A 60 29.42 -3.63 23.45
CA ASN A 60 29.21 -4.05 24.85
C ASN A 60 30.36 -4.90 25.42
N ARG A 61 31.20 -5.53 24.60
CA ARG A 61 32.42 -6.23 25.07
C ARG A 61 33.49 -5.23 25.50
N GLY A 62 33.71 -4.16 24.73
CA GLY A 62 34.68 -3.12 25.09
C GLY A 62 34.42 -2.50 26.48
N THR A 63 33.16 -2.38 26.89
CA THR A 63 32.78 -1.91 28.24
C THR A 63 33.04 -2.94 29.34
N VAL A 64 32.91 -4.24 29.03
CA VAL A 64 33.21 -5.33 29.98
C VAL A 64 34.72 -5.55 30.13
N ASP A 65 35.49 -5.45 29.03
CA ASP A 65 36.94 -5.58 29.04
C ASP A 65 37.60 -4.38 29.75
N GLN A 66 37.07 -3.15 29.58
CA GLN A 66 37.46 -2.00 30.42
C GLN A 66 37.11 -2.21 31.90
N ALA A 67 35.94 -2.78 32.22
CA ALA A 67 35.58 -3.08 33.61
C ALA A 67 36.48 -4.16 34.24
N MET A 68 36.94 -5.16 33.47
CA MET A 68 37.96 -6.13 33.91
C MET A 68 39.33 -5.46 34.11
N MET A 69 39.80 -4.65 33.15
CA MET A 69 41.06 -3.90 33.29
C MET A 69 41.07 -2.98 34.52
N ILE A 70 39.97 -2.30 34.81
CA ILE A 70 39.83 -1.44 36.00
C ILE A 70 39.80 -2.30 37.28
N LYS A 71 39.14 -3.46 37.26
CA LYS A 71 39.12 -4.38 38.41
C LYS A 71 40.53 -4.92 38.73
N ASP A 72 41.30 -5.30 37.71
CA ASP A 72 42.66 -5.83 37.90
C ASP A 72 43.68 -4.72 38.26
N SER A 73 43.48 -3.50 37.75
CA SER A 73 44.19 -2.29 38.20
C SER A 73 43.92 -1.97 39.68
N ILE A 74 42.66 -2.10 40.13
CA ILE A 74 42.29 -1.90 41.54
C ILE A 74 42.87 -3.02 42.41
N HIS A 75 42.83 -4.29 41.96
CA HIS A 75 43.41 -5.41 42.70
C HIS A 75 44.93 -5.27 42.88
N SER A 76 45.67 -4.94 41.81
CA SER A 76 47.12 -4.71 41.90
C SER A 76 47.49 -3.46 42.71
N SER A 77 46.61 -2.46 42.79
CA SER A 77 46.76 -1.30 43.68
C SER A 77 46.45 -1.61 45.16
N LEU A 78 45.71 -2.69 45.44
CA LEU A 78 45.45 -3.21 46.79
C LEU A 78 46.55 -4.15 47.27
N ASP A 79 47.08 -5.01 46.39
CA ASP A 79 48.20 -5.92 46.70
C ASP A 79 49.54 -5.18 47.00
N THR A 80 49.61 -3.88 46.73
CA THR A 80 50.77 -3.01 47.04
C THR A 80 50.63 -2.25 48.37
N LEU A 81 49.52 -2.43 49.10
CA LEU A 81 49.28 -1.84 50.42
C LEU A 81 49.14 -2.94 51.48
N ASP A 82 50.10 -2.98 52.41
CA ASP A 82 50.22 -3.99 53.47
C ASP A 82 49.16 -3.81 54.57
N PHE A 83 47.91 -4.13 54.25
CA PHE A 83 46.79 -4.18 55.18
C PHE A 83 46.55 -5.60 55.70
N SER A 84 46.20 -5.71 56.98
CA SER A 84 45.88 -7.02 57.53
C SER A 84 44.57 -7.55 56.94
N GLN A 85 44.51 -8.85 56.69
CA GLN A 85 43.35 -9.51 56.07
C GLN A 85 42.05 -9.30 56.88
N GLN A 86 42.18 -9.03 58.17
CA GLN A 86 41.09 -8.76 59.11
C GLN A 86 40.50 -7.33 58.98
N GLU A 87 41.30 -6.36 58.53
CA GLU A 87 40.83 -5.00 58.23
C GLU A 87 40.07 -4.95 56.91
N ILE A 88 40.51 -5.72 55.91
CA ILE A 88 39.84 -5.87 54.61
C ILE A 88 38.42 -6.43 54.80
N ASP A 89 38.28 -7.53 55.56
CA ASP A 89 36.97 -8.11 55.86
C ASP A 89 36.05 -7.16 56.65
N SER A 90 36.60 -6.28 57.49
CA SER A 90 35.83 -5.28 58.23
C SER A 90 35.25 -4.20 57.30
N LEU A 91 36.05 -3.73 56.34
CA LEU A 91 35.66 -2.71 55.36
C LEU A 91 34.62 -3.26 54.36
N VAL A 92 34.79 -4.49 53.89
CA VAL A 92 33.82 -5.16 52.99
C VAL A 92 32.46 -5.33 53.68
N ASN A 93 32.45 -5.76 54.95
CA ASN A 93 31.20 -5.89 55.72
C ASN A 93 30.56 -4.53 56.05
N GLN A 94 31.35 -3.48 56.26
CA GLN A 94 30.84 -2.12 56.49
C GLN A 94 30.24 -1.52 55.20
N ALA A 95 30.85 -1.76 54.04
CA ALA A 95 30.31 -1.37 52.73
C ALA A 95 28.99 -2.11 52.42
N GLY A 96 28.92 -3.42 52.71
CA GLY A 96 27.67 -4.20 52.57
C GLY A 96 26.53 -3.67 53.45
N ARG A 97 26.83 -3.16 54.65
CA ARG A 97 25.83 -2.53 55.54
C ARG A 97 25.36 -1.16 55.03
N MET A 98 26.24 -0.34 54.45
CA MET A 98 25.80 0.90 53.79
C MET A 98 24.91 0.63 52.58
N ALA A 99 25.25 -0.39 51.76
CA ALA A 99 24.43 -0.77 50.61
C ALA A 99 23.00 -1.20 51.02
N GLY A 100 22.84 -1.92 52.15
CA GLY A 100 21.53 -2.27 52.69
C GLY A 100 20.71 -1.06 53.16
N ILE A 101 21.34 -0.08 53.82
CA ILE A 101 20.67 1.16 54.26
C ILE A 101 20.24 2.03 53.07
N VAL A 102 21.05 2.07 52.00
CA VAL A 102 20.70 2.78 50.75
C VAL A 102 19.54 2.09 50.02
N ALA A 103 19.45 0.75 50.05
CA ALA A 103 18.37 0.01 49.39
C ALA A 103 16.97 0.29 50.00
N ASP A 104 16.85 0.33 51.34
CA ASP A 104 15.59 0.64 52.02
C ASP A 104 15.14 2.11 51.84
N THR A 105 16.06 3.01 51.48
CA THR A 105 15.75 4.45 51.31
C THR A 105 15.37 4.83 49.87
N LEU A 106 15.39 3.88 48.92
CA LEU A 106 15.19 4.15 47.48
C LEU A 106 13.82 3.69 46.93
N GLN A 107 12.86 3.33 47.78
CA GLN A 107 11.55 2.81 47.34
C GLN A 107 10.45 3.87 47.15
N GLU A 108 10.76 5.18 47.25
CA GLU A 108 9.76 6.26 47.19
C GLU A 108 10.16 7.42 46.24
N TYR A 109 9.77 7.27 44.96
CA TYR A 109 9.73 8.29 43.90
C TYR A 109 11.08 8.85 43.35
N PRO A 110 11.11 9.43 42.13
CA PRO A 110 12.23 9.24 41.20
C PRO A 110 12.87 10.54 40.65
N GLU A 111 13.79 10.33 39.70
CA GLU A 111 14.52 11.30 38.86
C GLU A 111 15.66 12.09 39.52
N HIS A 112 16.72 12.29 38.72
CA HIS A 112 17.91 13.12 38.95
C HIS A 112 18.77 12.84 40.18
N MET A 113 19.76 11.96 40.00
CA MET A 113 21.09 12.17 40.59
C MET A 113 22.12 12.41 39.49
N VAL A 114 22.68 13.63 39.49
CA VAL A 114 23.80 14.03 38.64
C VAL A 114 25.08 13.48 39.25
N VAL A 115 25.82 12.64 38.50
CA VAL A 115 27.16 12.19 38.89
C VAL A 115 28.19 13.05 38.17
N VAL A 116 29.05 13.71 38.93
CA VAL A 116 30.15 14.53 38.41
C VAL A 116 31.39 13.65 38.24
N GLY A 117 31.86 13.54 37.00
CA GLY A 117 33.07 12.84 36.57
C GLY A 117 33.41 13.28 35.14
N PRO A 118 34.68 13.23 34.70
CA PRO A 118 35.11 13.91 33.47
C PRO A 118 34.41 13.35 32.22
N GLU A 119 34.07 14.23 31.30
CA GLU A 119 33.34 13.91 30.07
C GLU A 119 34.10 12.86 29.23
N ALA A 120 33.52 11.67 29.14
CA ALA A 120 33.85 10.68 28.13
C ALA A 120 32.77 10.72 27.05
N GLU A 121 33.11 11.24 25.86
CA GLU A 121 32.31 11.03 24.66
C GLU A 121 32.20 9.51 24.39
N GLY A 122 31.00 8.96 24.35
CA GLY A 122 30.82 7.49 24.29
C GLY A 122 29.39 7.00 24.09
N ASP A 123 28.51 7.79 23.49
CA ASP A 123 27.12 7.39 23.21
C ASP A 123 27.02 6.57 21.91
N ASP A 124 27.60 5.36 21.93
CA ASP A 124 27.76 4.51 20.73
C ASP A 124 26.82 3.28 20.77
N LYS A 125 25.57 3.51 21.16
CA LYS A 125 24.47 2.55 21.01
C LYS A 125 23.61 2.95 19.80
N PHE A 126 23.43 2.01 18.86
CA PHE A 126 22.64 2.20 17.62
C PHE A 126 23.21 3.24 16.62
N ARG A 127 24.36 3.01 15.96
CA ARG A 127 24.81 3.93 14.88
C ARG A 127 23.89 3.98 13.64
N VAL A 128 23.27 2.85 13.25
CA VAL A 128 22.36 2.76 12.07
C VAL A 128 21.07 3.57 12.26
N PHE A 129 20.57 3.64 13.50
CA PHE A 129 19.41 4.45 13.88
C PHE A 129 19.78 5.63 14.79
N ALA A 130 21.06 6.00 14.88
CA ALA A 130 21.50 7.18 15.61
C ALA A 130 20.78 8.38 15.02
N GLU A 131 20.41 9.38 15.83
CA GLU A 131 19.61 10.53 15.40
C GLU A 131 20.21 11.31 14.20
N LYS A 132 21.48 11.06 13.88
CA LYS A 132 22.23 11.68 12.78
C LYS A 132 22.47 10.76 11.56
N GLY A 133 22.19 9.46 11.62
CA GLY A 133 22.46 8.50 10.53
C GLY A 133 21.52 8.64 9.31
N PRO A 134 21.94 8.23 8.10
CA PRO A 134 21.13 8.39 6.88
C PRO A 134 19.88 7.51 6.88
N PHE A 135 19.94 6.30 7.43
CA PHE A 135 18.78 5.43 7.63
C PHE A 135 17.79 6.00 8.64
N ALA A 136 18.27 6.47 9.80
CA ALA A 136 17.42 7.15 10.79
C ALA A 136 16.66 8.32 10.15
N ARG A 137 17.39 9.21 9.45
CA ARG A 137 16.80 10.36 8.74
C ARG A 137 15.81 9.95 7.66
N TYR A 138 16.12 8.90 6.89
CA TYR A 138 15.21 8.33 5.89
C TYR A 138 13.87 7.93 6.53
N PHE A 139 13.91 7.14 7.60
CA PHE A 139 12.68 6.61 8.23
C PHE A 139 11.91 7.67 9.01
N ILE A 140 12.59 8.55 9.75
CA ILE A 140 11.96 9.70 10.44
C ILE A 140 11.23 10.59 9.42
N LEU A 141 11.89 10.93 8.31
CA LEU A 141 11.30 11.73 7.23
C LEU A 141 10.12 10.99 6.57
N LEU A 142 10.23 9.69 6.31
CA LEU A 142 9.13 8.87 5.81
C LEU A 142 7.92 8.87 6.75
N PHE A 143 8.10 8.60 8.05
CA PHE A 143 7.00 8.58 9.02
C PHE A 143 6.33 9.95 9.19
N ILE A 144 7.10 11.04 9.27
CA ILE A 144 6.56 12.41 9.34
C ILE A 144 5.75 12.74 8.07
N LEU A 145 6.27 12.42 6.89
CA LEU A 145 5.56 12.69 5.63
C LEU A 145 4.33 11.80 5.45
N LEU A 146 4.37 10.53 5.86
CA LEU A 146 3.20 9.64 5.84
C LEU A 146 2.10 10.19 6.77
N PHE A 147 2.44 10.62 7.98
CA PHE A 147 1.47 11.24 8.90
C PHE A 147 0.86 12.53 8.32
N LEU A 148 1.69 13.39 7.71
CA LEU A 148 1.24 14.60 7.03
C LEU A 148 0.34 14.27 5.82
N SER A 149 0.66 13.22 5.06
CA SER A 149 -0.13 12.73 3.94
C SER A 149 -1.50 12.21 4.38
N ASP A 150 -1.55 11.45 5.48
CA ASP A 150 -2.80 10.99 6.10
C ASP A 150 -3.67 12.16 6.59
N LEU A 151 -3.06 13.21 7.13
CA LEU A 151 -3.75 14.45 7.53
C LEU A 151 -4.33 15.19 6.32
N VAL A 152 -3.55 15.37 5.25
CA VAL A 152 -4.00 15.97 3.98
C VAL A 152 -5.11 15.13 3.35
N GLY A 153 -4.95 13.81 3.32
CA GLY A 153 -5.94 12.85 2.84
C GLY A 153 -7.23 12.88 3.66
N TYR A 154 -7.14 13.02 4.98
CA TYR A 154 -8.29 13.21 5.86
C TYR A 154 -9.04 14.51 5.54
N LEU A 155 -8.33 15.63 5.39
CA LEU A 155 -8.90 16.93 5.08
C LEU A 155 -9.60 16.93 3.71
N TYR A 156 -8.94 16.40 2.67
CA TYR A 156 -9.49 16.26 1.32
C TYR A 156 -10.76 15.38 1.30
N ASN A 157 -10.79 14.30 2.08
CA ASN A 157 -11.93 13.39 2.14
C ASN A 157 -13.07 13.82 3.09
N ARG A 158 -12.83 14.80 3.98
CA ARG A 158 -13.81 15.34 4.93
C ARG A 158 -15.12 15.82 4.28
N PRO A 159 -15.15 16.60 3.18
CA PRO A 159 -16.40 17.01 2.52
C PRO A 159 -17.22 15.80 2.03
N PHE A 160 -16.61 14.80 1.39
CA PHE A 160 -17.31 13.59 0.96
C PHE A 160 -17.87 12.80 2.16
N LYS A 161 -17.09 12.66 3.24
CA LYS A 161 -17.55 12.03 4.48
C LYS A 161 -18.75 12.77 5.09
N ARG A 162 -18.78 14.11 5.04
CA ARG A 162 -19.93 14.95 5.46
C ARG A 162 -21.14 14.73 4.56
N TYR A 163 -20.96 14.76 3.24
CA TYR A 163 -22.03 14.53 2.24
C TYR A 163 -22.72 13.16 2.46
N PHE A 164 -21.96 12.07 2.49
CA PHE A 164 -22.50 10.72 2.72
C PHE A 164 -23.06 10.50 4.14
N ARG A 165 -22.65 11.30 5.14
CA ARG A 165 -23.27 11.30 6.48
C ARG A 165 -24.63 12.00 6.45
N LEU A 166 -24.73 13.20 5.87
CA LEU A 166 -26.00 13.93 5.76
C LEU A 166 -27.03 13.15 4.95
N LYS A 167 -26.63 12.59 3.79
CA LYS A 167 -27.51 11.78 2.94
C LYS A 167 -28.00 10.50 3.63
N ARG A 168 -27.23 9.89 4.53
CA ARG A 168 -27.70 8.74 5.34
C ARG A 168 -28.63 9.16 6.47
N LEU A 169 -28.45 10.36 7.02
CA LEU A 169 -29.31 10.95 8.05
C LEU A 169 -30.56 11.63 7.48
N GLN A 170 -30.78 11.55 6.16
CA GLN A 170 -31.89 12.21 5.45
C GLN A 170 -32.01 13.72 5.73
N LYS A 171 -30.88 14.37 6.05
CA LYS A 171 -30.83 15.82 6.27
C LYS A 171 -30.55 16.55 4.96
N GLU A 172 -31.05 17.77 4.86
CA GLU A 172 -30.75 18.68 3.75
C GLU A 172 -29.23 18.82 3.54
N ILE A 173 -28.84 18.87 2.28
CA ILE A 173 -27.44 18.93 1.87
C ILE A 173 -27.18 20.34 1.31
N PRO A 174 -26.27 21.13 1.90
CA PRO A 174 -25.95 22.44 1.37
C PRO A 174 -25.50 22.37 -0.10
N GLU A 175 -26.05 23.21 -0.97
CA GLU A 175 -25.77 23.18 -2.41
C GLU A 175 -24.27 23.26 -2.72
N LYS A 176 -23.55 24.15 -2.02
CA LYS A 176 -22.08 24.28 -2.11
C LYS A 176 -21.35 22.94 -1.87
N LEU A 177 -21.85 22.13 -0.93
CA LEU A 177 -21.28 20.81 -0.61
C LEU A 177 -21.63 19.78 -1.69
N HIS A 178 -22.87 19.78 -2.19
CA HIS A 178 -23.27 18.91 -3.30
C HIS A 178 -22.48 19.22 -4.58
N ALA A 179 -22.39 20.49 -4.98
CA ALA A 179 -21.62 20.95 -6.14
C ALA A 179 -20.12 20.59 -6.03
N TYR A 180 -19.51 20.78 -4.84
CA TYR A 180 -18.13 20.35 -4.60
C TYR A 180 -17.96 18.84 -4.79
N CYS A 181 -18.83 18.03 -4.17
CA CYS A 181 -18.76 16.58 -4.26
C CYS A 181 -18.96 16.09 -5.71
N LYS A 182 -19.97 16.62 -6.41
CA LYS A 182 -20.27 16.30 -7.82
C LYS A 182 -19.09 16.63 -8.75
N LYS A 183 -18.49 17.81 -8.61
CA LYS A 183 -17.33 18.26 -9.40
C LYS A 183 -16.08 17.40 -9.19
N HIS A 184 -15.85 16.91 -7.98
CA HIS A 184 -14.60 16.24 -7.61
C HIS A 184 -14.69 14.71 -7.50
N LEU A 185 -15.88 14.09 -7.38
CA LEU A 185 -16.04 12.65 -7.12
C LEU A 185 -15.22 11.78 -8.07
N LEU A 186 -15.37 12.01 -9.39
CA LEU A 186 -14.69 11.24 -10.44
C LEU A 186 -13.17 11.48 -10.49
N ARG A 187 -12.68 12.56 -9.87
CA ARG A 187 -11.24 12.85 -9.72
C ARG A 187 -10.65 12.29 -8.43
N THR A 188 -11.47 11.90 -7.45
CA THR A 188 -10.96 11.39 -6.16
C THR A 188 -10.00 10.20 -6.28
N PRO A 189 -10.10 9.26 -7.24
CA PRO A 189 -9.12 8.17 -7.34
C PRO A 189 -7.69 8.68 -7.58
N LEU A 190 -7.53 9.65 -8.48
CA LEU A 190 -6.24 10.24 -8.85
C LEU A 190 -5.68 11.13 -7.74
N PHE A 191 -6.52 11.92 -7.07
CA PHE A 191 -6.06 12.75 -5.95
C PHE A 191 -5.67 11.91 -4.73
N ASN A 192 -6.43 10.88 -4.37
CA ASN A 192 -6.06 10.02 -3.24
C ASN A 192 -4.77 9.24 -3.53
N SER A 193 -4.58 8.70 -4.74
CA SER A 193 -3.33 8.03 -5.08
C SER A 193 -2.15 9.00 -5.05
N LEU A 194 -2.30 10.23 -5.57
CA LEU A 194 -1.23 11.22 -5.55
C LEU A 194 -0.82 11.62 -4.13
N ILE A 195 -1.79 11.87 -3.23
CA ILE A 195 -1.51 12.26 -1.83
C ILE A 195 -0.69 11.17 -1.15
N VAL A 196 -1.13 9.91 -1.21
CA VAL A 196 -0.43 8.75 -0.64
C VAL A 196 1.01 8.63 -1.16
N THR A 197 1.26 8.92 -2.44
CA THR A 197 2.58 8.73 -3.05
C THR A 197 3.58 9.84 -2.81
N MET A 198 3.13 11.05 -2.41
CA MET A 198 4.04 12.19 -2.20
C MET A 198 5.16 11.91 -1.18
N PRO A 199 4.90 11.32 0.01
CA PRO A 199 5.94 10.89 0.95
C PRO A 199 7.01 10.03 0.30
N ASN A 200 6.59 8.97 -0.39
CA ASN A 200 7.51 8.02 -1.01
C ASN A 200 8.32 8.66 -2.14
N ILE A 201 7.76 9.60 -2.91
CA ILE A 201 8.50 10.34 -3.93
C ILE A 201 9.60 11.21 -3.30
N VAL A 202 9.30 11.92 -2.21
CA VAL A 202 10.31 12.75 -1.51
C VAL A 202 11.42 11.87 -0.93
N VAL A 203 11.06 10.73 -0.34
CA VAL A 203 11.98 9.75 0.26
C VAL A 203 12.82 9.02 -0.82
N PHE A 204 12.24 8.74 -1.98
CA PHE A 204 12.94 8.22 -3.16
C PHE A 204 13.95 9.23 -3.72
N LEU A 205 13.58 10.52 -3.79
CA LEU A 205 14.51 11.59 -4.18
C LEU A 205 15.63 11.79 -3.15
N TYR A 206 15.31 11.75 -1.85
CA TYR A 206 16.30 11.80 -0.78
C TYR A 206 17.33 10.68 -0.91
N SER A 207 16.87 9.43 -1.07
CA SER A 207 17.77 8.29 -1.25
C SER A 207 18.58 8.36 -2.55
N MET A 208 17.97 8.80 -3.67
CA MET A 208 18.69 9.02 -4.93
C MET A 208 19.82 10.06 -4.78
N ILE A 209 19.55 11.20 -4.13
CA ILE A 209 20.54 12.25 -3.90
C ILE A 209 21.70 11.73 -3.03
N PHE A 210 21.39 10.95 -1.99
CA PHE A 210 22.39 10.39 -1.09
C PHE A 210 23.31 9.37 -1.80
N LEU A 211 22.72 8.48 -2.62
CA LEU A 211 23.45 7.51 -3.45
C LEU A 211 24.34 8.18 -4.51
N VAL A 212 23.84 9.21 -5.19
CA VAL A 212 24.59 9.92 -6.24
C VAL A 212 25.75 10.74 -5.67
N ARG A 213 25.58 11.38 -4.50
CA ARG A 213 26.60 12.27 -3.93
C ARG A 213 27.80 11.56 -3.30
N LYS A 214 27.80 10.22 -3.20
CA LYS A 214 28.82 9.44 -2.46
C LYS A 214 29.14 10.08 -1.10
N VAL A 215 28.11 10.51 -0.37
CA VAL A 215 28.28 10.96 1.02
C VAL A 215 28.86 9.79 1.79
N SER A 216 29.81 10.06 2.68
CA SER A 216 30.47 9.05 3.51
C SER A 216 29.44 8.27 4.32
N PHE A 217 29.12 7.08 3.84
CA PHE A 217 28.59 5.99 4.66
C PHE A 217 29.72 5.54 5.60
N ASP A 218 29.39 5.13 6.82
CA ASP A 218 30.41 4.69 7.80
C ASP A 218 30.99 3.31 7.41
N GLY A 219 30.39 2.60 6.44
CA GLY A 219 30.94 1.38 5.84
C GLY A 219 30.24 0.96 4.53
N GLU A 220 30.86 0.06 3.77
CA GLU A 220 30.36 -0.39 2.45
C GLU A 220 29.00 -1.10 2.54
N VAL A 221 28.80 -1.91 3.59
CA VAL A 221 27.54 -2.61 3.90
C VAL A 221 26.36 -1.64 4.05
N GLU A 222 26.57 -0.50 4.71
CA GLU A 222 25.51 0.52 4.89
C GLU A 222 25.03 1.06 3.54
N ARG A 223 25.96 1.21 2.58
CA ARG A 223 25.66 1.68 1.23
C ARG A 223 24.86 0.66 0.42
N GLU A 224 25.23 -0.62 0.46
CA GLU A 224 24.51 -1.70 -0.24
C GLU A 224 23.07 -1.82 0.23
N MET A 225 22.87 -1.83 1.55
CA MET A 225 21.54 -1.91 2.16
C MET A 225 20.67 -0.70 1.79
N PHE A 226 21.29 0.48 1.60
CA PHE A 226 20.58 1.69 1.19
C PHE A 226 20.22 1.66 -0.31
N VAL A 227 21.04 1.01 -1.16
CA VAL A 227 20.69 0.69 -2.56
C VAL A 227 19.51 -0.28 -2.61
N GLN A 228 19.54 -1.36 -1.83
CA GLN A 228 18.45 -2.34 -1.72
C GLN A 228 17.15 -1.66 -1.25
N LEU A 229 17.20 -0.80 -0.22
CA LEU A 229 16.06 -0.02 0.27
C LEU A 229 15.48 0.91 -0.81
N HIS A 230 16.34 1.57 -1.61
CA HIS A 230 15.92 2.47 -2.68
C HIS A 230 15.10 1.75 -3.76
N TYR A 231 15.58 0.60 -4.26
CA TYR A 231 14.84 -0.22 -5.23
C TYR A 231 13.56 -0.82 -4.64
N LEU A 232 13.60 -1.31 -3.40
CA LEU A 232 12.42 -1.82 -2.71
C LEU A 232 11.34 -0.73 -2.57
N THR A 233 11.75 0.51 -2.30
CA THR A 233 10.86 1.66 -2.19
C THR A 233 10.20 2.03 -3.51
N LEU A 234 10.95 2.00 -4.63
CA LEU A 234 10.39 2.23 -5.97
C LEU A 234 9.26 1.25 -6.28
N VAL A 235 9.48 -0.03 -5.94
CA VAL A 235 8.52 -1.12 -6.14
C VAL A 235 7.31 -0.96 -5.22
N ALA A 236 7.53 -0.83 -3.91
CA ALA A 236 6.47 -0.64 -2.93
C ALA A 236 5.58 0.57 -3.28
N THR A 237 6.19 1.69 -3.68
CA THR A 237 5.47 2.89 -4.14
C THR A 237 4.60 2.60 -5.35
N THR A 238 5.15 1.92 -6.37
CA THR A 238 4.42 1.57 -7.59
C THR A 238 3.16 0.76 -7.28
N LEU A 239 3.28 -0.23 -6.40
CA LEU A 239 2.16 -1.05 -5.92
C LEU A 239 1.13 -0.21 -5.18
N GLU A 240 1.59 0.72 -4.33
CA GLU A 240 0.72 1.58 -3.54
C GLU A 240 -0.12 2.54 -4.39
N ILE A 241 0.47 3.18 -5.43
CA ILE A 241 -0.28 4.05 -6.36
C ILE A 241 -1.45 3.29 -6.97
N LEU A 242 -1.16 2.07 -7.45
CA LEU A 242 -2.09 1.21 -8.17
C LEU A 242 -3.20 0.74 -7.21
N PHE A 243 -2.83 0.28 -6.01
CA PHE A 243 -3.78 -0.13 -4.97
C PHE A 243 -4.81 0.97 -4.67
N VAL A 244 -4.34 2.17 -4.32
CA VAL A 244 -5.19 3.30 -3.91
C VAL A 244 -6.05 3.77 -5.07
N TYR A 245 -5.48 3.88 -6.27
CA TYR A 245 -6.21 4.29 -7.48
C TYR A 245 -7.33 3.32 -7.82
N TYR A 246 -7.05 2.01 -7.92
CA TYR A 246 -8.05 1.01 -8.29
C TYR A 246 -9.10 0.82 -7.20
N TRP A 247 -8.72 0.79 -5.92
CA TRP A 247 -9.69 0.73 -4.81
C TRP A 247 -10.65 1.91 -4.88
N GLN A 248 -10.13 3.15 -4.94
CA GLN A 248 -10.98 4.33 -4.91
C GLN A 248 -11.81 4.46 -6.20
N LYS A 249 -11.28 4.08 -7.36
CA LYS A 249 -12.02 4.00 -8.62
C LYS A 249 -13.20 3.02 -8.54
N HIS A 250 -12.97 1.78 -8.11
CA HIS A 250 -14.01 0.77 -7.89
C HIS A 250 -15.13 1.32 -6.98
N ARG A 251 -14.73 1.94 -5.86
CA ARG A 251 -15.67 2.53 -4.89
C ARG A 251 -16.48 3.69 -5.47
N VAL A 252 -15.86 4.58 -6.26
CA VAL A 252 -16.54 5.69 -6.92
C VAL A 252 -17.59 5.17 -7.89
N HIS A 253 -17.19 4.31 -8.83
CA HIS A 253 -18.05 3.84 -9.91
C HIS A 253 -19.21 2.96 -9.42
N ILE A 254 -19.00 2.07 -8.44
CA ILE A 254 -20.03 1.08 -8.03
C ILE A 254 -20.82 1.48 -6.76
N LYS A 255 -20.32 2.41 -5.94
CA LYS A 255 -20.97 2.73 -4.65
C LYS A 255 -21.26 4.21 -4.44
N TYR A 256 -20.57 5.14 -5.10
CA TYR A 256 -20.74 6.56 -4.82
C TYR A 256 -21.49 7.32 -5.93
N ILE A 257 -21.36 6.90 -7.19
CA ILE A 257 -21.92 7.63 -8.34
C ILE A 257 -23.46 7.73 -8.27
N ASP A 258 -24.17 6.61 -8.07
CA ASP A 258 -25.63 6.47 -7.86
C ASP A 258 -26.20 7.33 -6.71
N HIS A 259 -25.34 7.95 -5.89
CA HIS A 259 -25.75 8.76 -4.74
C HIS A 259 -25.31 10.22 -4.81
N VAL A 260 -24.52 10.61 -5.80
CA VAL A 260 -24.05 11.99 -6.01
C VAL A 260 -24.66 12.62 -7.26
N PHE A 261 -24.89 11.83 -8.30
CA PHE A 261 -25.62 12.25 -9.50
C PHE A 261 -27.09 11.81 -9.43
N THR A 262 -27.96 12.45 -10.20
CA THR A 262 -29.37 12.03 -10.32
C THR A 262 -29.49 10.85 -11.30
N GLU A 263 -30.59 10.11 -11.25
CA GLU A 263 -30.84 9.01 -12.19
C GLU A 263 -30.92 9.51 -13.64
N THR A 264 -31.50 10.70 -13.86
CA THR A 264 -31.56 11.35 -15.18
C THR A 264 -30.18 11.72 -15.72
N GLU A 265 -29.29 12.27 -14.88
CA GLU A 265 -27.91 12.59 -15.27
C GLU A 265 -27.09 11.34 -15.59
N LEU A 266 -27.40 10.21 -14.95
CA LEU A 266 -26.74 8.94 -15.19
C LEU A 266 -27.36 8.11 -16.32
N ARG A 267 -28.35 8.64 -17.06
CA ARG A 267 -28.82 8.01 -18.31
C ARG A 267 -27.79 8.15 -19.45
N VAL A 268 -26.87 9.11 -19.31
CA VAL A 268 -25.80 9.44 -20.27
C VAL A 268 -24.43 9.43 -19.60
N ARG A 269 -23.35 9.43 -20.40
CA ARG A 269 -21.96 9.38 -19.88
C ARG A 269 -21.53 10.67 -19.19
N VAL A 270 -21.50 10.66 -17.85
CA VAL A 270 -20.98 11.78 -17.02
C VAL A 270 -19.45 11.97 -17.03
N PHE A 271 -18.70 11.22 -17.84
CA PHE A 271 -17.23 11.19 -17.85
C PHE A 271 -16.63 12.09 -18.94
N LYS A 272 -15.92 13.17 -18.56
CA LYS A 272 -15.31 14.14 -19.50
C LYS A 272 -14.09 13.67 -20.32
N ARG A 273 -13.71 12.38 -20.27
CA ARG A 273 -12.56 11.86 -21.05
C ARG A 273 -13.07 11.19 -22.33
N LYS A 274 -12.21 11.01 -23.34
CA LYS A 274 -12.56 10.19 -24.52
C LYS A 274 -12.88 8.75 -24.09
N GLY A 275 -13.76 8.09 -24.85
CA GLY A 275 -14.14 6.69 -24.61
C GLY A 275 -12.93 5.76 -24.59
N GLY A 276 -12.90 4.85 -23.63
CA GLY A 276 -11.94 3.75 -23.55
C GLY A 276 -12.52 2.46 -24.13
N ARG A 277 -11.69 1.43 -24.26
CA ARG A 277 -12.15 0.07 -24.61
C ARG A 277 -12.17 -0.83 -23.38
N ILE A 278 -13.15 -1.72 -23.29
CA ILE A 278 -13.31 -2.77 -22.28
C ILE A 278 -12.10 -3.70 -22.31
N ARG A 279 -11.54 -3.95 -23.50
CA ARG A 279 -10.26 -4.65 -23.68
C ARG A 279 -9.15 -4.03 -22.83
N ASN A 280 -9.07 -2.70 -22.75
CA ASN A 280 -8.02 -2.03 -21.96
C ASN A 280 -8.22 -2.27 -20.46
N ARG A 281 -9.47 -2.40 -19.99
CA ARG A 281 -9.76 -2.80 -18.59
C ARG A 281 -9.37 -4.25 -18.32
N PHE A 282 -9.62 -5.16 -19.26
CA PHE A 282 -9.18 -6.56 -19.16
C PHE A 282 -7.66 -6.72 -19.26
N MET A 283 -6.98 -5.96 -20.13
CA MET A 283 -5.51 -5.95 -20.22
C MET A 283 -4.88 -5.38 -18.96
N MET A 284 -5.41 -4.26 -18.44
CA MET A 284 -5.02 -3.74 -17.12
C MET A 284 -5.24 -4.81 -16.04
N ALA A 285 -6.37 -5.52 -16.06
CA ALA A 285 -6.65 -6.53 -15.06
C ALA A 285 -5.68 -7.72 -15.11
N SER A 286 -5.52 -8.31 -16.30
CA SER A 286 -4.59 -9.42 -16.53
C SER A 286 -3.17 -9.04 -16.14
N GLY A 287 -2.66 -7.91 -16.66
CA GLY A 287 -1.34 -7.40 -16.33
C GLY A 287 -1.15 -7.14 -14.83
N MET A 288 -2.11 -6.50 -14.16
CA MET A 288 -2.05 -6.28 -12.71
C MET A 288 -2.08 -7.57 -11.88
N THR A 289 -2.64 -8.67 -12.39
CA THR A 289 -2.64 -9.97 -11.70
C THR A 289 -1.43 -10.85 -12.00
N THR A 290 -0.73 -10.64 -13.13
CA THR A 290 0.40 -11.49 -13.57
C THR A 290 1.75 -10.81 -13.39
N PHE A 291 1.86 -9.52 -13.76
CA PHE A 291 3.10 -8.75 -13.68
C PHE A 291 3.45 -8.38 -12.24
N LEU A 292 2.46 -8.14 -11.39
CA LEU A 292 2.67 -7.68 -10.01
C LEU A 292 3.37 -8.72 -9.11
N PRO A 293 2.95 -10.00 -9.05
CA PRO A 293 3.69 -11.02 -8.31
C PRO A 293 5.07 -11.27 -8.91
N LEU A 294 5.16 -11.33 -10.25
CA LEU A 294 6.42 -11.58 -10.95
C LEU A 294 7.44 -10.47 -10.69
N LEU A 295 7.02 -9.19 -10.76
CA LEU A 295 7.88 -8.04 -10.48
C LEU A 295 8.44 -8.09 -9.05
N ILE A 296 7.62 -8.45 -8.06
CA ILE A 296 8.11 -8.56 -6.67
C ILE A 296 9.16 -9.69 -6.56
N VAL A 297 8.92 -10.85 -7.16
CA VAL A 297 9.89 -11.96 -7.17
C VAL A 297 11.17 -11.57 -7.91
N THR A 298 11.07 -11.01 -9.12
CA THR A 298 12.21 -10.55 -9.91
C THR A 298 13.03 -9.49 -9.17
N VAL A 299 12.39 -8.57 -8.45
CA VAL A 299 13.10 -7.57 -7.64
C VAL A 299 13.91 -8.24 -6.55
N TYR A 300 13.33 -9.13 -5.74
CA TYR A 300 14.09 -9.81 -4.69
C TYR A 300 15.22 -10.70 -5.24
N LEU A 301 15.02 -11.35 -6.39
CA LEU A 301 16.08 -12.11 -7.07
C LEU A 301 17.23 -11.20 -7.54
N VAL A 302 16.94 -10.01 -8.07
CA VAL A 302 17.97 -9.04 -8.50
C VAL A 302 18.68 -8.43 -7.29
N LEU A 303 17.96 -8.16 -6.20
CA LEU A 303 18.54 -7.61 -4.96
C LEU A 303 19.45 -8.60 -4.21
N SER A 304 19.35 -9.90 -4.51
CA SER A 304 20.21 -10.94 -3.94
C SER A 304 21.42 -11.32 -4.81
N LEU A 305 21.66 -10.62 -5.92
CA LEU A 305 22.85 -10.82 -6.75
C LEU A 305 24.00 -9.94 -6.24
N THR A 306 25.00 -10.56 -5.62
CA THR A 306 26.26 -9.93 -5.20
C THR A 306 27.28 -10.03 -6.33
N SER A 307 28.07 -8.99 -6.63
CA SER A 307 29.12 -9.11 -7.66
C SER A 307 30.34 -9.82 -7.09
N VAL A 308 30.99 -10.64 -7.91
CA VAL A 308 32.30 -11.22 -7.57
C VAL A 308 33.37 -10.13 -7.35
N LYS A 309 33.18 -8.94 -7.96
CA LYS A 309 34.07 -7.78 -7.79
C LYS A 309 34.06 -7.24 -6.35
N ASP A 310 32.95 -7.39 -5.62
CA ASP A 310 32.78 -6.89 -4.26
C ASP A 310 33.63 -7.68 -3.24
N LEU A 311 34.25 -8.80 -3.65
CA LEU A 311 35.16 -9.61 -2.84
C LEU A 311 36.59 -9.02 -2.72
N ASN A 312 36.94 -7.96 -3.48
CA ASN A 312 38.24 -7.28 -3.43
C ASN A 312 39.49 -8.21 -3.56
N LEU A 313 39.37 -9.29 -4.34
CA LEU A 313 40.48 -10.21 -4.64
C LEU A 313 41.22 -9.80 -5.93
N GLU A 314 42.52 -10.12 -6.05
CA GLU A 314 43.30 -9.89 -7.28
C GLU A 314 43.21 -11.07 -8.27
N SER A 315 43.01 -12.28 -7.77
CA SER A 315 42.75 -13.50 -8.56
C SER A 315 41.88 -14.47 -7.77
N ILE A 316 41.17 -15.36 -8.46
CA ILE A 316 40.32 -16.38 -7.85
C ILE A 316 40.95 -17.75 -8.04
N SER A 317 41.27 -18.43 -6.94
CA SER A 317 41.77 -19.81 -6.97
C SER A 317 40.68 -20.80 -7.36
N ARG A 318 41.07 -22.00 -7.81
CA ARG A 318 40.13 -23.09 -8.09
C ARG A 318 39.24 -23.42 -6.89
N GLU A 319 39.81 -23.52 -5.69
CA GLU A 319 39.05 -23.82 -4.46
C GLU A 319 38.04 -22.71 -4.12
N GLN A 320 38.42 -21.44 -4.22
CA GLN A 320 37.51 -20.31 -4.01
C GLN A 320 36.36 -20.32 -5.01
N ARG A 321 36.63 -20.72 -6.25
CA ARG A 321 35.62 -20.85 -7.30
C ARG A 321 34.66 -22.01 -7.06
N ASP A 322 35.18 -23.15 -6.60
CA ASP A 322 34.40 -24.32 -6.20
C ASP A 322 33.49 -23.97 -4.99
N ILE A 323 33.95 -23.11 -4.07
CA ILE A 323 33.13 -22.59 -2.96
C ILE A 323 32.04 -21.61 -3.45
N LEU A 324 32.37 -20.67 -4.35
CA LEU A 324 31.44 -19.64 -4.82
C LEU A 324 30.35 -20.17 -5.77
N PHE A 325 30.70 -21.11 -6.66
CA PHE A 325 29.81 -21.60 -7.73
C PHE A 325 29.40 -23.07 -7.58
N GLY A 326 29.98 -23.80 -6.63
CA GLY A 326 29.67 -25.21 -6.40
C GLY A 326 29.88 -26.04 -7.67
N PRO A 327 28.96 -26.96 -8.03
CA PRO A 327 29.06 -27.77 -9.25
C PRO A 327 29.27 -26.98 -10.56
N TRP A 328 28.83 -25.71 -10.59
CA TRP A 328 28.92 -24.85 -11.77
C TRP A 328 30.33 -24.27 -11.99
N SER A 329 31.25 -24.39 -11.03
CA SER A 329 32.64 -23.98 -11.17
C SER A 329 33.35 -24.63 -12.37
N THR A 330 32.94 -25.85 -12.70
CA THR A 330 33.43 -26.63 -13.87
C THR A 330 33.10 -25.99 -15.21
N ILE A 331 31.99 -25.24 -15.29
CA ILE A 331 31.57 -24.48 -16.48
C ILE A 331 32.20 -23.08 -16.45
N VAL A 332 32.37 -22.52 -15.26
CA VAL A 332 32.96 -21.20 -15.02
C VAL A 332 34.49 -21.28 -15.09
N GLY A 333 35.04 -21.31 -16.30
CA GLY A 333 36.50 -21.29 -16.53
C GLY A 333 37.16 -22.66 -16.41
N ALA A 334 36.60 -23.66 -17.10
CA ALA A 334 37.23 -24.97 -17.30
C ALA A 334 38.75 -24.82 -17.59
N ASP A 335 39.53 -25.69 -16.95
CA ASP A 335 40.96 -25.94 -17.22
C ASP A 335 42.00 -24.87 -16.82
N LYS A 336 41.66 -23.87 -15.99
CA LYS A 336 42.64 -22.91 -15.40
C LYS A 336 42.63 -22.91 -13.87
N GLU A 337 43.81 -23.06 -13.24
CA GLU A 337 43.99 -23.05 -11.78
C GLU A 337 43.74 -21.67 -11.14
N THR A 338 44.24 -20.62 -11.77
CA THR A 338 44.01 -19.21 -11.42
C THR A 338 43.58 -18.43 -12.67
N ILE A 339 42.66 -17.48 -12.49
CA ILE A 339 42.14 -16.63 -13.56
C ILE A 339 42.14 -15.18 -13.05
N PRO A 340 42.60 -14.19 -13.86
CA PRO A 340 42.49 -12.77 -13.52
C PRO A 340 41.04 -12.34 -13.32
N LEU A 341 40.75 -11.40 -12.41
CA LEU A 341 39.38 -10.97 -12.13
C LEU A 341 38.66 -10.28 -13.30
N ASP A 342 39.39 -9.83 -14.33
CA ASP A 342 38.83 -9.17 -15.51
C ASP A 342 37.80 -10.03 -16.29
N ASP A 343 37.90 -11.36 -16.24
CA ASP A 343 37.19 -12.30 -17.11
C ASP A 343 35.63 -12.27 -16.99
N TYR A 344 34.89 -12.54 -15.90
CA TYR A 344 35.03 -12.55 -14.42
C TYR A 344 34.39 -11.36 -13.67
N GLU A 345 34.66 -10.08 -14.00
CA GLU A 345 33.95 -8.92 -13.38
C GLU A 345 32.42 -8.96 -13.55
N LYS A 346 31.94 -9.74 -14.51
CA LYS A 346 30.53 -9.85 -14.91
C LYS A 346 29.78 -10.98 -14.20
N LEU A 347 30.45 -11.74 -13.34
CA LEU A 347 29.83 -12.83 -12.58
C LEU A 347 29.17 -12.32 -11.30
N TYR A 348 28.06 -12.96 -10.96
CA TYR A 348 27.30 -12.72 -9.74
C TYR A 348 27.13 -14.05 -9.01
N PHE A 349 27.16 -13.99 -7.69
CA PHE A 349 26.81 -15.09 -6.80
C PHE A 349 25.72 -14.63 -5.83
N VAL A 350 25.22 -15.55 -5.00
CA VAL A 350 24.23 -15.23 -3.96
C VAL A 350 24.86 -15.57 -2.61
N ASN A 351 25.05 -14.57 -1.76
CA ASN A 351 25.56 -14.77 -0.40
C ASN A 351 24.54 -15.57 0.44
N ALA A 352 25.00 -16.30 1.46
CA ALA A 352 24.12 -16.97 2.43
C ALA A 352 23.21 -15.97 3.16
N ILE A 353 23.72 -14.77 3.45
CA ILE A 353 23.00 -13.63 4.02
C ILE A 353 21.89 -13.16 3.07
N ASP A 354 22.22 -12.84 1.82
CA ASP A 354 21.24 -12.43 0.81
C ASP A 354 20.24 -13.53 0.45
N SER A 355 20.62 -14.81 0.57
CA SER A 355 19.70 -15.95 0.41
C SER A 355 18.58 -15.94 1.45
N ILE A 356 18.86 -15.53 2.69
CA ILE A 356 17.85 -15.39 3.75
C ILE A 356 16.93 -14.20 3.43
N VAL A 357 17.50 -13.05 3.04
CA VAL A 357 16.72 -11.86 2.62
C VAL A 357 15.80 -12.19 1.47
N MET A 358 16.33 -12.87 0.45
CA MET A 358 15.59 -13.33 -0.72
C MET A 358 14.44 -14.26 -0.33
N LEU A 359 14.70 -15.27 0.51
CA LEU A 359 13.68 -16.25 0.91
C LEU A 359 12.52 -15.59 1.69
N VAL A 360 12.85 -14.76 2.69
CA VAL A 360 11.83 -14.06 3.50
C VAL A 360 11.12 -12.98 2.67
N GLY A 361 11.85 -12.25 1.85
CA GLY A 361 11.34 -11.20 0.96
C GLY A 361 10.40 -11.74 -0.12
N ILE A 362 10.79 -12.80 -0.83
CA ILE A 362 9.93 -13.50 -1.80
C ILE A 362 8.72 -14.11 -1.09
N GLY A 363 8.89 -14.78 0.05
CA GLY A 363 7.80 -15.40 0.80
C GLY A 363 6.72 -14.40 1.22
N ASN A 364 7.14 -13.26 1.79
CA ASN A 364 6.22 -12.18 2.14
C ASN A 364 5.64 -11.49 0.88
N GLY A 365 6.47 -11.21 -0.11
CA GLY A 365 6.07 -10.61 -1.39
C GLY A 365 4.98 -11.41 -2.13
N ILE A 366 5.06 -12.74 -2.10
CA ILE A 366 4.02 -13.64 -2.62
C ILE A 366 2.72 -13.52 -1.80
N LEU A 367 2.80 -13.43 -0.47
CA LEU A 367 1.65 -13.25 0.42
C LEU A 367 0.93 -11.90 0.12
N VAL A 368 1.68 -10.80 0.02
CA VAL A 368 1.16 -9.48 -0.38
C VAL A 368 0.50 -9.55 -1.75
N SER A 369 1.16 -10.18 -2.72
CA SER A 369 0.68 -10.36 -4.09
C SER A 369 -0.64 -11.14 -4.13
N PHE A 370 -0.78 -12.18 -3.30
CA PHE A 370 -1.99 -12.98 -3.19
C PHE A 370 -3.16 -12.16 -2.62
N ILE A 371 -2.94 -11.39 -1.56
CA ILE A 371 -3.94 -10.45 -1.02
C ILE A 371 -4.36 -9.43 -2.09
N TYR A 372 -3.39 -8.85 -2.79
CA TYR A 372 -3.64 -7.89 -3.86
C TYR A 372 -4.48 -8.51 -4.99
N LEU A 373 -4.11 -9.71 -5.46
CA LEU A 373 -4.80 -10.45 -6.51
C LEU A 373 -6.27 -10.73 -6.14
N LEU A 374 -6.53 -11.22 -4.92
CA LEU A 374 -7.90 -11.48 -4.44
C LEU A 374 -8.76 -10.21 -4.42
N LEU A 375 -8.21 -9.10 -3.92
CA LEU A 375 -8.89 -7.82 -3.90
C LEU A 375 -9.15 -7.29 -5.31
N PHE A 376 -8.15 -7.34 -6.18
CA PHE A 376 -8.22 -6.80 -7.53
C PHE A 376 -9.18 -7.57 -8.44
N ILE A 377 -9.16 -8.91 -8.39
CA ILE A 377 -10.12 -9.76 -9.12
C ILE A 377 -11.55 -9.46 -8.65
N ARG A 378 -11.76 -9.33 -7.34
CA ARG A 378 -13.05 -9.01 -6.74
C ARG A 378 -13.59 -7.64 -7.18
N TRP A 379 -12.73 -6.62 -7.29
CA TRP A 379 -13.13 -5.31 -7.81
C TRP A 379 -13.46 -5.38 -9.31
N THR A 380 -12.53 -5.89 -10.11
CA THR A 380 -12.67 -5.96 -11.58
C THR A 380 -13.91 -6.75 -12.00
N ASN A 381 -14.16 -7.92 -11.40
CA ASN A 381 -15.35 -8.71 -11.68
C ASN A 381 -16.61 -7.87 -11.41
N ARG A 382 -16.72 -7.26 -10.23
CA ARG A 382 -17.89 -6.45 -9.85
C ARG A 382 -18.05 -5.17 -10.70
N ASP A 383 -16.96 -4.57 -11.17
CA ASP A 383 -16.96 -3.39 -12.05
C ASP A 383 -17.39 -3.71 -13.49
N ILE A 384 -17.35 -4.97 -13.91
CA ILE A 384 -17.74 -5.41 -15.26
C ILE A 384 -19.10 -6.10 -15.23
N THR A 385 -19.24 -7.16 -14.42
CA THR A 385 -20.47 -7.97 -14.37
C THR A 385 -21.64 -7.24 -13.70
N GLY A 386 -21.37 -6.28 -12.81
CA GLY A 386 -22.39 -5.47 -12.14
C GLY A 386 -23.23 -4.65 -13.13
N PRO A 387 -22.64 -3.69 -13.88
CA PRO A 387 -23.37 -2.89 -14.86
C PRO A 387 -24.03 -3.72 -15.97
N VAL A 388 -23.36 -4.78 -16.46
CA VAL A 388 -23.93 -5.68 -17.49
C VAL A 388 -25.17 -6.42 -16.98
N LYS A 389 -25.15 -6.90 -15.72
CA LYS A 389 -26.32 -7.54 -15.10
C LYS A 389 -27.47 -6.55 -14.90
N GLU A 390 -27.18 -5.31 -14.52
CA GLU A 390 -28.19 -4.26 -14.34
C GLU A 390 -28.88 -3.92 -15.68
N LEU A 391 -28.10 -3.68 -16.74
CA LEU A 391 -28.60 -3.49 -18.11
C LEU A 391 -29.48 -4.67 -18.58
N LEU A 392 -29.03 -5.91 -18.38
CA LEU A 392 -29.77 -7.10 -18.80
C LEU A 392 -31.10 -7.28 -18.02
N ILE A 393 -31.17 -6.84 -16.77
CA ILE A 393 -32.43 -6.83 -16.00
C ILE A 393 -33.39 -5.79 -16.57
N ASN A 394 -32.93 -4.55 -16.80
CA ASN A 394 -33.78 -3.47 -17.28
C ASN A 394 -34.35 -3.74 -18.68
N ILE A 395 -33.52 -4.30 -19.58
CA ILE A 395 -33.95 -4.80 -20.90
C ILE A 395 -35.11 -5.79 -20.74
N LYS A 396 -34.98 -6.78 -19.84
CA LYS A 396 -36.02 -7.79 -19.62
C LYS A 396 -37.30 -7.21 -19.06
N ASN A 397 -37.20 -6.32 -18.08
CA ASN A 397 -38.37 -5.71 -17.45
C ASN A 397 -39.16 -4.86 -18.47
N THR A 398 -38.45 -4.02 -19.25
CA THR A 398 -39.05 -3.22 -20.33
C THR A 398 -39.67 -4.11 -21.43
N SER A 399 -39.05 -5.25 -21.77
CA SER A 399 -39.63 -6.21 -22.74
C SER A 399 -40.84 -6.97 -22.20
N GLY A 400 -41.03 -7.02 -20.88
CA GLY A 400 -42.11 -7.77 -20.21
C GLY A 400 -43.39 -6.97 -19.97
N GLY A 401 -43.45 -5.71 -20.43
CA GLY A 401 -44.55 -4.79 -20.14
C GLY A 401 -44.55 -4.26 -18.70
N GLU A 402 -43.44 -4.41 -17.96
CA GLU A 402 -43.26 -3.67 -16.70
C GLU A 402 -42.97 -2.18 -17.02
N ALA A 403 -43.29 -1.27 -16.10
CA ALA A 403 -43.06 0.16 -16.27
C ALA A 403 -41.59 0.46 -16.65
N GLU A 404 -41.38 1.42 -17.56
CA GLU A 404 -40.09 1.70 -18.20
C GLU A 404 -38.92 1.88 -17.21
N GLN A 405 -37.81 1.18 -17.47
CA GLN A 405 -36.63 1.22 -16.60
C GLN A 405 -35.39 1.64 -17.37
N TYR A 406 -34.89 2.83 -17.06
CA TYR A 406 -33.61 3.33 -17.55
C TYR A 406 -32.46 2.69 -16.78
N THR A 407 -31.32 2.45 -17.44
CA THR A 407 -30.10 1.92 -16.82
C THR A 407 -29.13 3.03 -16.44
N ILE A 408 -28.26 2.77 -15.47
CA ILE A 408 -27.27 3.73 -14.97
C ILE A 408 -25.93 3.53 -15.70
N VAL A 409 -25.51 4.55 -16.46
CA VAL A 409 -24.27 4.59 -17.24
C VAL A 409 -23.06 4.88 -16.32
N ARG A 410 -22.38 3.81 -15.88
CA ARG A 410 -21.27 3.88 -14.90
C ARG A 410 -19.87 3.90 -15.49
N THR A 411 -19.75 3.75 -16.80
CA THR A 411 -18.47 3.61 -17.49
C THR A 411 -18.47 4.43 -18.78
N ASN A 412 -17.28 4.60 -19.35
CA ASN A 412 -17.07 5.30 -20.62
C ASN A 412 -16.32 4.36 -21.58
N ASP A 413 -16.83 3.14 -21.64
CA ASP A 413 -16.40 2.05 -22.51
C ASP A 413 -17.65 1.47 -23.21
N GLU A 414 -17.50 0.40 -23.97
CA GLU A 414 -18.56 -0.22 -24.77
C GLU A 414 -19.76 -0.65 -23.89
N ILE A 415 -19.56 -0.97 -22.60
CA ILE A 415 -20.68 -1.23 -21.67
C ILE A 415 -21.46 0.05 -21.38
N GLY A 416 -20.77 1.17 -21.24
CA GLY A 416 -21.38 2.49 -21.06
C GLY A 416 -22.11 2.97 -22.31
N GLU A 417 -21.55 2.70 -23.48
CA GLU A 417 -22.17 2.99 -24.78
C GLU A 417 -23.42 2.15 -25.04
N LEU A 418 -23.39 0.84 -24.74
CA LEU A 418 -24.57 -0.02 -24.76
C LEU A 418 -25.65 0.42 -23.76
N ALA A 419 -25.26 0.91 -22.59
CA ALA A 419 -26.18 1.43 -21.58
C ALA A 419 -26.84 2.75 -22.02
N GLU A 420 -26.08 3.65 -22.64
CA GLU A 420 -26.56 4.92 -23.20
C GLU A 420 -27.50 4.67 -24.40
N GLY A 421 -27.10 3.83 -25.36
CA GLY A 421 -27.93 3.46 -26.51
C GLY A 421 -29.23 2.74 -26.13
N TYR A 422 -29.20 1.91 -25.07
CA TYR A 422 -30.41 1.33 -24.50
C TYR A 422 -31.36 2.41 -23.93
N ASN A 423 -30.82 3.38 -23.18
CA ASN A 423 -31.63 4.49 -22.64
C ASN A 423 -32.26 5.35 -23.75
N GLU A 424 -31.51 5.63 -24.82
CA GLU A 424 -32.04 6.34 -26.00
C GLU A 424 -33.16 5.55 -26.69
N MET A 425 -33.00 4.23 -26.82
CA MET A 425 -34.02 3.36 -27.41
C MET A 425 -35.29 3.34 -26.55
N THR A 426 -35.16 3.16 -25.23
CA THR A 426 -36.29 3.22 -24.28
C THR A 426 -37.00 4.57 -24.35
N GLN A 427 -36.27 5.69 -24.41
CA GLN A 427 -36.88 7.02 -24.56
C GLN A 427 -37.62 7.17 -25.89
N LYS A 428 -37.10 6.63 -27.00
CA LYS A 428 -37.81 6.65 -28.29
C LYS A 428 -39.09 5.82 -28.25
N ILE A 429 -39.04 4.63 -27.63
CA ILE A 429 -40.21 3.77 -27.41
C ILE A 429 -41.27 4.51 -26.58
N HIS A 430 -40.88 5.15 -25.47
CA HIS A 430 -41.78 5.97 -24.64
C HIS A 430 -42.51 7.01 -25.48
N ASN A 431 -41.76 7.84 -26.21
CA ASN A 431 -42.30 8.92 -27.02
C ASN A 431 -43.25 8.41 -28.12
N TYR A 432 -42.96 7.23 -28.72
CA TYR A 432 -43.87 6.61 -29.68
C TYR A 432 -45.16 6.08 -29.03
N VAL A 433 -45.08 5.45 -27.86
CA VAL A 433 -46.26 4.95 -27.12
C VAL A 433 -47.15 6.10 -26.65
N GLU A 434 -46.55 7.19 -26.14
CA GLU A 434 -47.26 8.41 -25.77
C GLU A 434 -47.94 9.06 -26.97
N SER A 435 -47.23 9.20 -28.10
CA SER A 435 -47.78 9.75 -29.34
C SER A 435 -48.94 8.92 -29.91
N ILE A 436 -48.83 7.59 -29.90
CA ILE A 436 -49.93 6.70 -30.32
C ILE A 436 -51.14 6.85 -29.38
N SER A 437 -50.88 6.96 -28.08
CA SER A 437 -51.93 7.10 -27.06
C SER A 437 -52.65 8.45 -27.17
N SER A 438 -51.94 9.55 -27.48
CA SER A 438 -52.57 10.84 -27.75
C SER A 438 -53.39 10.81 -29.03
N MET A 439 -52.87 10.24 -30.13
CA MET A 439 -53.63 10.10 -31.38
C MET A 439 -54.91 9.28 -31.20
N ASN A 440 -54.86 8.18 -30.43
CA ASN A 440 -56.05 7.38 -30.14
C ASN A 440 -57.10 8.18 -29.35
N ARG A 441 -56.70 8.95 -28.32
CA ARG A 441 -57.62 9.78 -27.55
C ARG A 441 -58.26 10.89 -28.41
N ASP A 442 -57.46 11.55 -29.23
CA ASP A 442 -57.94 12.61 -30.13
C ASP A 442 -58.86 12.04 -31.24
N LEU A 443 -58.69 10.78 -31.63
CA LEU A 443 -59.59 10.04 -32.51
C LEU A 443 -60.90 9.65 -31.81
N GLU A 444 -60.84 9.16 -30.56
CA GLU A 444 -62.03 8.85 -29.74
C GLU A 444 -62.89 10.09 -29.50
N GLU A 445 -62.27 11.24 -29.19
CA GLU A 445 -62.96 12.52 -29.00
C GLU A 445 -63.71 12.95 -30.28
N LYS A 446 -63.05 12.87 -31.44
CA LYS A 446 -63.68 13.13 -32.75
C LYS A 446 -64.80 12.13 -33.08
N VAL A 447 -64.66 10.86 -32.73
CA VAL A 447 -65.74 9.87 -32.92
C VAL A 447 -66.95 10.23 -32.06
N ILE A 448 -66.74 10.66 -30.82
CA ILE A 448 -67.83 11.11 -29.93
C ILE A 448 -68.52 12.37 -30.48
N GLU A 449 -67.74 13.36 -30.92
CA GLU A 449 -68.24 14.59 -31.55
C GLU A 449 -69.11 14.29 -32.78
N ARG A 450 -68.57 13.55 -33.76
CA ARG A 450 -69.29 13.17 -34.98
C ARG A 450 -70.50 12.28 -34.71
N THR A 451 -70.47 11.45 -33.67
CA THR A 451 -71.64 10.65 -33.27
C THR A 451 -72.77 11.53 -32.72
N LYS A 452 -72.45 12.59 -31.97
CA LYS A 452 -73.45 13.56 -31.50
C LYS A 452 -74.08 14.33 -32.67
N GLU A 453 -73.28 14.86 -33.59
CA GLU A 453 -73.78 15.55 -34.79
C GLU A 453 -74.79 14.70 -35.58
N VAL A 454 -74.51 13.40 -35.76
CA VAL A 454 -75.39 12.48 -36.50
C VAL A 454 -76.67 12.13 -35.74
N VAL A 455 -76.66 12.21 -34.40
CA VAL A 455 -77.87 12.03 -33.57
C VAL A 455 -78.71 13.31 -33.53
N GLU A 456 -78.09 14.50 -33.53
CA GLU A 456 -78.79 15.79 -33.59
C GLU A 456 -79.40 16.10 -34.98
N GLN A 457 -78.94 15.41 -36.03
CA GLN A 457 -79.48 15.51 -37.40
C GLN A 457 -80.61 14.51 -37.71
N LYS A 458 -81.11 13.77 -36.71
CA LYS A 458 -82.23 12.81 -36.84
C LYS A 458 -83.45 13.23 -36.04
#